data_AF-A0A1I7YGF4-F1
#
_entry.id   AF-A0A1I7YGF4-F1
#
_cell.length_a   1.000
_cell.length_b   1.000
_cell.length_c   1.000
_cell.angle_alpha   90.00
_cell.angle_beta   90.00
_cell.angle_gamma   90.00
#
_symmetry.space_group_name_H-M   'P 1'
#
loop_
_entity.id
_entity.type
_entity.pdbx_description
1 polymer ?
#
loop_
_entity_poly.entity_id
_entity_poly.type
_entity_poly.pdbx_seq_one_letter_code
_entity_poly.pdbx_strand_id
1 'polypeptide(L)'
;MDLTVPIYFSAGLAGRANEYYRMFINWTNEKIKKTFVKRNMFDFKHVLPFEQQYADMDGPMVVFSTPGMLHGGLSLKIFKKWCGNSNNMIIMPGYCVPGTVGAKVISGDKRVEIEGKMYDVNLGVEYMSFSAHADAKGIMQLIRTAEPKNVMLVHGENQKMEFLKEKIEKELGLPVLKPANGETVTVETQIGVDMNMPADVLDKAIMKEISANKRKCPLDACVIMDKSRKMEVISMEEAAGRMGTSLHSITFGDFVRVDHMDFKKMAERLIKHDPDLQIKDDGLELFNGEVLIMKHKEEKNKVEVLWDEYREEWSQLIIEEIKA
;
A
#
# COMPACT_ATOMS: atom_id res chain seq x y z
N MET A 1 5.70 3.96 -49.14
CA MET A 1 6.52 2.74 -49.02
C MET A 1 5.97 1.79 -50.04
N ASP A 2 6.71 1.56 -51.11
CA ASP A 2 6.33 0.58 -52.14
C ASP A 2 6.77 -0.79 -51.63
N LEU A 3 5.93 -1.40 -50.81
CA LEU A 3 6.12 -2.76 -50.31
C LEU A 3 5.94 -3.73 -51.49
N THR A 4 7.03 -4.40 -51.89
CA THR A 4 7.04 -5.37 -52.99
C THR A 4 6.86 -6.82 -52.52
N VAL A 5 7.00 -7.07 -51.22
CA VAL A 5 6.91 -8.41 -50.61
C VAL A 5 5.56 -8.57 -49.91
N PRO A 6 4.80 -9.64 -50.18
CA PRO A 6 3.52 -9.87 -49.53
C PRO A 6 3.69 -10.19 -48.04
N ILE A 7 2.81 -9.60 -47.22
CA ILE A 7 2.76 -9.83 -45.78
C ILE A 7 1.42 -10.50 -45.48
N TYR A 8 1.50 -11.68 -44.87
CA TYR A 8 0.34 -12.46 -44.48
C TYR A 8 0.22 -12.59 -42.97
N PHE A 9 -1.00 -12.77 -42.51
CA PHE A 9 -1.32 -13.00 -41.10
C PHE A 9 -2.28 -14.18 -40.97
N SER A 10 -2.12 -14.98 -39.92
CA SER A 10 -2.93 -16.17 -39.67
C SER A 10 -4.44 -15.84 -39.75
N ALA A 11 -5.14 -16.50 -40.67
CA ALA A 11 -6.59 -16.34 -40.79
C ALA A 11 -7.35 -16.98 -39.61
N GLY A 12 -8.62 -16.62 -39.43
CA GLY A 12 -9.51 -17.17 -38.39
C GLY A 12 -9.74 -16.21 -37.22
N LEU A 13 -9.55 -16.69 -35.97
CA LEU A 13 -9.80 -15.94 -34.74
C LEU A 13 -9.05 -14.60 -34.69
N ALA A 14 -7.86 -14.56 -35.29
CA ALA A 14 -7.01 -13.38 -35.28
C ALA A 14 -7.59 -12.25 -36.16
N GLY A 15 -8.38 -12.57 -37.19
CA GLY A 15 -9.17 -11.58 -37.95
C GLY A 15 -10.28 -10.97 -37.11
N ARG A 16 -11.02 -11.79 -36.36
CA ARG A 16 -12.04 -11.33 -35.40
C ARG A 16 -11.44 -10.51 -34.26
N ALA A 17 -10.23 -10.84 -33.82
CA ALA A 17 -9.54 -10.07 -32.79
C ALA A 17 -9.35 -8.60 -33.18
N ASN A 18 -9.07 -8.31 -34.46
CA ASN A 18 -8.96 -6.92 -34.95
C ASN A 18 -10.28 -6.14 -34.81
N GLU A 19 -11.44 -6.79 -34.95
CA GLU A 19 -12.73 -6.15 -34.70
C GLU A 19 -12.86 -5.75 -33.23
N TYR A 20 -12.49 -6.64 -32.31
CA TYR A 20 -12.47 -6.32 -30.88
C TYR A 20 -11.48 -5.20 -30.52
N TYR A 21 -10.27 -5.19 -31.11
CA TYR A 21 -9.31 -4.11 -30.90
C TYR A 21 -9.85 -2.75 -31.38
N ARG A 22 -10.65 -2.72 -32.45
CA ARG A 22 -11.33 -1.51 -32.92
C ARG A 22 -12.43 -1.08 -31.96
N MET A 23 -13.22 -2.02 -31.43
CA MET A 23 -14.31 -1.71 -30.48
C MET A 23 -13.77 -1.21 -29.13
N PHE A 24 -12.68 -1.81 -28.63
CA PHE A 24 -12.12 -1.51 -27.31
C PHE A 24 -10.88 -0.61 -27.36
N ILE A 25 -10.86 0.35 -28.30
CA ILE A 25 -9.76 1.32 -28.49
C ILE A 25 -9.42 2.11 -27.21
N ASN A 26 -10.40 2.30 -26.31
CA ASN A 26 -10.24 3.06 -25.08
C ASN A 26 -9.25 2.42 -24.07
N TRP A 27 -8.91 1.15 -24.23
CA TRP A 27 -7.91 0.44 -23.41
C TRP A 27 -6.47 0.62 -23.91
N THR A 28 -6.28 1.33 -25.02
CA THR A 28 -4.95 1.62 -25.57
C THR A 28 -4.35 2.90 -24.98
N ASN A 29 -3.10 3.22 -25.32
CA ASN A 29 -2.46 4.45 -24.86
C ASN A 29 -3.06 5.71 -25.54
N GLU A 30 -2.79 6.88 -24.96
CA GLU A 30 -3.31 8.16 -25.46
C GLU A 30 -2.89 8.49 -26.89
N LYS A 31 -1.70 8.05 -27.32
CA LYS A 31 -1.23 8.25 -28.70
C LYS A 31 -2.13 7.52 -29.68
N ILE A 32 -2.52 6.30 -29.36
CA ILE A 32 -3.40 5.48 -30.18
C ILE A 32 -4.80 6.12 -30.23
N LYS A 33 -5.37 6.50 -29.08
CA LYS A 33 -6.69 7.15 -29.03
C LYS A 33 -6.76 8.43 -29.88
N LYS A 34 -5.76 9.31 -29.76
CA LYS A 34 -5.70 10.56 -30.54
C LYS A 34 -5.58 10.32 -32.04
N THR A 35 -4.79 9.33 -32.44
CA THR A 35 -4.57 9.01 -33.85
C THR A 35 -5.79 8.33 -34.47
N PHE A 36 -6.51 7.53 -33.69
CA PHE A 36 -7.71 6.79 -34.13
C PHE A 36 -8.78 7.72 -34.72
N VAL A 37 -8.95 8.92 -34.17
CA VAL A 37 -9.89 9.96 -34.69
C VAL A 37 -9.57 10.33 -36.14
N LYS A 38 -8.30 10.32 -36.54
CA LYS A 38 -7.85 10.66 -37.90
C LYS A 38 -7.69 9.44 -38.80
N ARG A 39 -7.19 8.34 -38.23
CA ARG A 39 -6.91 7.09 -38.95
C ARG A 39 -6.97 5.91 -37.99
N ASN A 40 -7.72 4.89 -38.39
CA ASN A 40 -7.74 3.61 -37.70
C ASN A 40 -6.39 2.88 -37.89
N MET A 41 -5.66 2.62 -36.79
CA MET A 41 -4.38 1.91 -36.84
C MET A 41 -4.51 0.39 -36.92
N PHE A 42 -5.70 -0.14 -36.63
CA PHE A 42 -6.02 -1.56 -36.81
C PHE A 42 -6.56 -1.84 -38.21
N ASP A 43 -6.41 -0.88 -39.14
CA ASP A 43 -6.73 -1.04 -40.56
C ASP A 43 -5.46 -1.25 -41.38
N PHE A 44 -5.10 -2.52 -41.54
CA PHE A 44 -3.88 -2.96 -42.20
C PHE A 44 -4.12 -3.18 -43.69
N LYS A 45 -3.71 -2.22 -44.53
CA LYS A 45 -3.91 -2.29 -46.00
C LYS A 45 -3.02 -3.30 -46.72
N HIS A 46 -1.85 -3.61 -46.16
CA HIS A 46 -0.83 -4.46 -46.78
C HIS A 46 -0.67 -5.82 -46.10
N VAL A 47 -1.49 -6.11 -45.08
CA VAL A 47 -1.44 -7.39 -44.35
C VAL A 47 -2.69 -8.18 -44.73
N LEU A 48 -2.49 -9.28 -45.44
CA LEU A 48 -3.55 -10.11 -46.00
C LEU A 48 -3.74 -11.40 -45.18
N PRO A 49 -4.94 -12.01 -45.20
CA PRO A 49 -5.13 -13.32 -44.58
C PRO A 49 -4.27 -14.39 -45.28
N PHE A 50 -3.63 -15.25 -44.49
CA PHE A 50 -2.87 -16.38 -45.01
C PHE A 50 -3.78 -17.57 -45.34
N GLU A 51 -3.65 -18.10 -46.56
CA GLU A 51 -4.25 -19.37 -46.97
C GLU A 51 -3.18 -20.46 -47.06
N GLN A 52 -3.53 -21.71 -46.71
CA GLN A 52 -2.53 -22.80 -46.62
C GLN A 52 -1.80 -23.08 -47.94
N GLN A 53 -2.46 -22.83 -49.08
CA GLN A 53 -1.89 -22.96 -50.41
C GLN A 53 -0.72 -21.99 -50.65
N TYR A 54 -0.67 -20.86 -49.94
CA TYR A 54 0.40 -19.88 -50.10
C TYR A 54 1.73 -20.37 -49.50
N ALA A 55 1.71 -21.39 -48.65
CA ALA A 55 2.93 -21.97 -48.09
C ALA A 55 3.85 -22.61 -49.15
N ASP A 56 3.27 -22.96 -50.31
CA ASP A 56 3.94 -23.66 -51.41
C ASP A 56 4.25 -22.70 -52.58
N MET A 57 3.93 -21.41 -52.47
CA MET A 57 4.28 -20.42 -53.51
C MET A 57 5.75 -20.04 -53.45
N ASP A 58 6.36 -19.94 -54.63
CA ASP A 58 7.73 -19.45 -54.77
C ASP A 58 7.81 -17.92 -54.55
N GLY A 59 8.91 -17.49 -53.94
CA GLY A 59 9.24 -16.09 -53.72
C GLY A 59 9.25 -15.67 -52.24
N PRO A 60 9.77 -14.47 -51.94
CA PRO A 60 9.83 -13.98 -50.58
C PRO A 60 8.42 -13.64 -50.07
N MET A 61 8.12 -14.02 -48.84
CA MET A 61 6.90 -13.60 -48.14
C MET A 61 7.15 -13.51 -46.64
N VAL A 62 6.36 -12.69 -45.96
CA VAL A 62 6.36 -12.60 -44.49
C VAL A 62 5.07 -13.17 -43.96
N VAL A 63 5.13 -14.14 -43.04
CA VAL A 63 3.93 -14.74 -42.44
C VAL A 63 3.96 -14.61 -40.93
N PHE A 64 3.00 -13.87 -40.39
CA PHE A 64 2.70 -13.86 -38.96
C PHE A 64 1.78 -15.02 -38.61
N SER A 65 2.33 -16.04 -37.98
CA SER A 65 1.62 -17.27 -37.66
C SER A 65 1.39 -17.45 -36.16
N THR A 66 0.30 -18.13 -35.81
CA THR A 66 -0.04 -18.51 -34.44
C THR A 66 -0.21 -20.02 -34.33
N PRO A 67 0.05 -20.62 -33.16
CA PRO A 67 0.56 -20.05 -31.90
C PRO A 67 2.09 -19.85 -31.87
N GLY A 68 2.57 -18.94 -31.01
CA GLY A 68 3.97 -18.50 -30.98
C GLY A 68 5.02 -19.52 -30.51
N MET A 69 4.62 -20.64 -29.88
CA MET A 69 5.54 -21.66 -29.36
C MET A 69 5.71 -22.90 -30.27
N LEU A 70 5.16 -22.86 -31.50
CA LEU A 70 5.22 -23.97 -32.46
C LEU A 70 4.67 -25.31 -31.93
N HIS A 71 3.71 -25.29 -31.00
CA HIS A 71 3.14 -26.53 -30.43
C HIS A 71 1.95 -27.07 -31.24
N GLY A 72 1.47 -26.34 -32.24
CA GLY A 72 0.30 -26.74 -33.03
C GLY A 72 -0.08 -25.68 -34.06
N GLY A 73 -1.28 -25.80 -34.62
CA GLY A 73 -1.89 -24.76 -35.46
C GLY A 73 -1.14 -24.48 -36.78
N LEU A 74 -1.31 -23.25 -37.28
CA LEU A 74 -0.73 -22.82 -38.55
C LEU A 74 0.78 -22.65 -38.47
N SER A 75 1.30 -22.12 -37.36
CA SER A 75 2.74 -21.90 -37.17
C SER A 75 3.53 -23.20 -37.28
N LEU A 76 3.06 -24.29 -36.64
CA LEU A 76 3.71 -25.59 -36.74
C LEU A 76 3.63 -26.19 -38.15
N LYS A 77 2.51 -26.01 -38.86
CA LYS A 77 2.36 -26.48 -40.24
C LYS A 77 3.32 -25.79 -41.20
N ILE A 78 3.45 -24.46 -41.10
CA ILE A 78 4.41 -23.69 -41.89
C ILE A 78 5.84 -24.09 -41.52
N PHE A 79 6.14 -24.21 -40.22
CA PHE A 79 7.45 -24.62 -39.74
C PHE A 79 7.87 -25.99 -40.29
N LYS A 80 6.99 -27.01 -40.28
CA LYS A 80 7.27 -28.34 -40.86
C LYS A 80 7.67 -28.25 -42.34
N LYS A 81 7.07 -27.34 -43.12
CA LYS A 81 7.38 -27.16 -44.54
C LYS A 81 8.68 -26.39 -44.77
N TRP A 82 8.92 -25.35 -43.97
CA TRP A 82 9.98 -24.38 -44.23
C TRP A 82 11.29 -24.68 -43.49
N CYS A 83 11.20 -25.41 -42.37
CA CYS A 83 12.19 -26.33 -41.80
C CYS A 83 13.62 -26.33 -42.35
N GLY A 84 13.75 -27.12 -43.41
CA GLY A 84 15.02 -27.58 -43.94
C GLY A 84 15.63 -26.66 -44.99
N ASN A 85 15.00 -25.52 -45.30
CA ASN A 85 15.53 -24.57 -46.28
C ASN A 85 16.28 -23.43 -45.57
N SER A 86 17.57 -23.30 -45.87
CA SER A 86 18.46 -22.29 -45.27
C SER A 86 18.19 -20.85 -45.71
N ASN A 87 17.42 -20.65 -46.78
CA ASN A 87 16.99 -19.33 -47.22
C ASN A 87 15.82 -18.78 -46.39
N ASN A 88 15.19 -19.63 -45.58
CA ASN A 88 14.11 -19.25 -44.71
C ASN A 88 14.64 -18.77 -43.35
N MET A 89 13.83 -17.99 -42.64
CA MET A 89 14.12 -17.54 -41.29
C MET A 89 12.85 -17.59 -40.44
N ILE A 90 13.00 -17.97 -39.18
CA ILE A 90 11.97 -17.84 -38.15
C ILE A 90 12.41 -16.81 -37.12
N ILE A 91 11.50 -15.89 -36.80
CA ILE A 91 11.67 -14.95 -35.68
C ILE A 91 10.76 -15.42 -34.56
N MET A 92 11.36 -15.77 -33.43
CA MET A 92 10.65 -16.19 -32.22
C MET A 92 10.42 -14.95 -31.33
N PRO A 93 9.16 -14.47 -31.19
CA PRO A 93 8.89 -13.16 -30.60
C PRO A 93 8.88 -13.13 -29.06
N GLY A 94 9.10 -14.27 -28.41
CA GLY A 94 8.96 -14.37 -26.95
C GLY A 94 9.35 -15.72 -26.39
N TYR A 95 9.23 -15.82 -25.07
CA TYR A 95 9.56 -17.03 -24.31
C TYR A 95 8.75 -18.25 -24.77
N CYS A 96 9.42 -19.39 -24.89
CA CYS A 96 8.80 -20.68 -25.17
C CYS A 96 8.96 -21.59 -23.94
N VAL A 97 7.85 -22.20 -23.53
CA VAL A 97 7.84 -23.14 -22.41
C VAL A 97 8.74 -24.34 -22.74
N PRO A 98 9.60 -24.79 -21.81
CA PRO A 98 10.41 -25.99 -21.98
C PRO A 98 9.58 -27.20 -22.43
N GLY A 99 10.12 -27.99 -23.37
CA GLY A 99 9.43 -29.13 -23.95
C GLY A 99 8.63 -28.83 -25.22
N THR A 100 8.38 -27.55 -25.54
CA THR A 100 7.79 -27.17 -26.83
C THR A 100 8.80 -27.25 -27.98
N VAL A 101 8.32 -27.42 -29.22
CA VAL A 101 9.17 -27.35 -30.41
C VAL A 101 9.86 -25.99 -30.51
N GLY A 102 9.16 -24.90 -30.19
CA GLY A 102 9.73 -23.55 -30.17
C GLY A 102 10.93 -23.44 -29.23
N ALA A 103 10.86 -24.03 -28.03
CA ALA A 103 11.98 -24.03 -27.08
C ALA A 103 13.20 -24.79 -27.64
N LYS A 104 13.00 -25.96 -28.26
CA LYS A 104 14.08 -26.73 -28.91
C LYS A 104 14.77 -25.94 -30.03
N VAL A 105 13.96 -25.28 -30.87
CA VAL A 105 14.44 -24.46 -31.98
C VAL A 105 15.25 -23.26 -31.49
N ILE A 106 14.79 -22.56 -30.45
CA ILE A 106 15.52 -21.44 -29.83
C ILE A 106 16.84 -21.91 -29.19
N SER A 107 16.86 -23.09 -28.58
CA SER A 107 18.08 -23.70 -28.02
C SER A 107 19.12 -24.10 -29.08
N GLY A 108 18.76 -24.07 -30.36
CA GLY A 108 19.67 -24.37 -31.47
C GLY A 108 19.66 -25.84 -31.93
N ASP A 109 18.65 -26.62 -31.55
CA ASP A 109 18.53 -28.02 -31.96
C ASP A 109 18.42 -28.11 -33.50
N LYS A 110 19.41 -28.76 -34.12
CA LYS A 110 19.44 -28.98 -35.59
C LYS A 110 18.43 -30.02 -36.06
N ARG A 111 17.92 -30.84 -35.15
CA ARG A 111 16.92 -31.87 -35.42
C ARG A 111 15.85 -31.85 -34.36
N VAL A 112 14.60 -31.70 -34.80
CA VAL A 112 13.45 -31.64 -33.89
C VAL A 112 12.44 -32.72 -34.26
N GLU A 113 11.99 -33.45 -33.24
CA GLU A 113 10.92 -34.42 -33.38
C GLU A 113 9.57 -33.72 -33.27
N ILE A 114 8.72 -33.94 -34.27
CA ILE A 114 7.35 -33.42 -34.31
C ILE A 114 6.42 -34.55 -34.72
N GLU A 115 5.50 -34.95 -33.85
CA GLU A 115 4.51 -36.02 -34.09
C GLU A 115 5.15 -37.34 -34.58
N GLY A 116 6.27 -37.76 -33.96
CA GLY A 116 6.98 -39.00 -34.29
C GLY A 116 7.81 -38.96 -35.57
N LYS A 117 7.95 -37.79 -36.21
CA LYS A 117 8.83 -37.57 -37.37
C LYS A 117 9.94 -36.59 -37.04
N MET A 118 11.14 -36.89 -37.52
CA MET A 118 12.30 -36.01 -37.37
C MET A 118 12.36 -35.00 -38.52
N TYR A 119 12.60 -33.73 -38.19
CA TYR A 119 12.79 -32.64 -39.15
C TYR A 119 14.16 -31.99 -38.93
N ASP A 120 14.89 -31.74 -40.03
CA ASP A 120 16.15 -30.98 -40.02
C ASP A 120 15.87 -29.47 -40.05
N VAL A 121 16.43 -28.74 -39.09
CA VAL A 121 16.26 -27.28 -38.93
C VAL A 121 17.47 -26.57 -39.52
N ASN A 122 17.35 -26.15 -40.77
CA ASN A 122 18.41 -25.44 -41.51
C ASN A 122 18.11 -23.95 -41.70
N LEU A 123 16.86 -23.53 -41.49
CA LEU A 123 16.46 -22.13 -41.51
C LEU A 123 17.17 -21.30 -40.43
N GLY A 124 17.32 -20.00 -40.67
CA GLY A 124 17.84 -19.06 -39.67
C GLY A 124 16.86 -18.91 -38.50
N VAL A 125 17.35 -18.96 -37.26
CA VAL A 125 16.53 -18.81 -36.05
C VAL A 125 16.98 -17.54 -35.33
N GLU A 126 16.11 -16.55 -35.25
CA GLU A 126 16.35 -15.31 -34.52
C GLU A 126 15.39 -15.22 -33.33
N TYR A 127 15.93 -14.94 -32.14
CA TYR A 127 15.12 -14.70 -30.94
C TYR A 127 15.02 -13.20 -30.66
N MET A 128 13.81 -12.66 -30.70
CA MET A 128 13.52 -11.27 -30.36
C MET A 128 12.46 -11.22 -29.27
N SER A 129 12.84 -10.77 -28.07
CA SER A 129 11.89 -10.65 -26.96
C SER A 129 11.03 -9.39 -27.12
N PHE A 130 9.81 -9.56 -27.62
CA PHE A 130 8.75 -8.53 -27.61
C PHE A 130 7.84 -8.66 -26.38
N SER A 131 8.40 -9.12 -25.26
CA SER A 131 7.66 -9.32 -24.01
C SER A 131 7.08 -8.00 -23.50
N ALA A 132 5.76 -7.96 -23.32
CA ALA A 132 5.07 -6.87 -22.64
C ALA A 132 5.14 -6.99 -21.10
N HIS A 133 5.89 -7.96 -20.58
CA HIS A 133 6.08 -8.12 -19.14
C HIS A 133 7.01 -7.04 -18.57
N ALA A 134 6.74 -6.63 -17.34
CA ALA A 134 7.62 -5.73 -16.62
C ALA A 134 9.00 -6.39 -16.45
N ASP A 135 10.05 -5.63 -16.75
CA ASP A 135 11.42 -6.04 -16.46
C ASP A 135 11.71 -5.85 -14.96
N ALA A 136 12.86 -6.35 -14.52
CA ALA A 136 13.28 -6.20 -13.12
C ALA A 136 13.33 -4.73 -12.69
N LYS A 137 13.69 -3.82 -13.60
CA LYS A 137 13.75 -2.38 -13.31
C LYS A 137 12.34 -1.80 -13.08
N GLY A 138 11.37 -2.14 -13.92
CA GLY A 138 9.99 -1.72 -13.79
C GLY A 138 9.34 -2.24 -12.51
N ILE A 139 9.59 -3.51 -12.15
CA ILE A 139 9.10 -4.10 -10.90
C ILE A 139 9.69 -3.36 -9.69
N MET A 140 11.01 -3.14 -9.67
CA MET A 140 11.67 -2.41 -8.58
C MET A 140 11.16 -0.98 -8.46
N GLN A 141 10.92 -0.30 -9.59
CA GLN A 141 10.36 1.04 -9.60
C GLN A 141 8.94 1.07 -9.03
N LEU A 142 8.11 0.08 -9.36
CA LEU A 142 6.76 -0.05 -8.82
C LEU A 142 6.79 -0.23 -7.30
N ILE A 143 7.64 -1.12 -6.79
CA ILE A 143 7.77 -1.36 -5.34
C ILE A 143 8.22 -0.08 -4.63
N ARG A 144 9.21 0.64 -5.18
CA ARG A 144 9.66 1.93 -4.63
C ARG A 144 8.57 2.99 -4.61
N THR A 145 7.69 3.00 -5.62
CA THR A 145 6.61 4.00 -5.72
C THR A 145 5.43 3.66 -4.82
N ALA A 146 5.15 2.37 -4.63
CA ALA A 146 4.03 1.91 -3.83
C ALA A 146 4.35 1.82 -2.33
N GLU A 147 5.63 1.76 -1.96
CA GLU A 147 6.13 1.60 -0.58
C GLU A 147 5.36 0.52 0.23
N PRO A 148 5.23 -0.71 -0.31
CA PRO A 148 4.43 -1.73 0.34
C PRO A 148 5.12 -2.24 1.62
N LYS A 149 4.33 -2.61 2.63
CA LYS A 149 4.84 -3.24 3.85
C LYS A 149 5.38 -4.67 3.61
N ASN A 150 4.78 -5.39 2.66
CA ASN A 150 5.16 -6.76 2.29
C ASN A 150 5.04 -6.94 0.77
N VAL A 151 5.93 -7.73 0.17
CA VAL A 151 5.88 -8.08 -1.26
C VAL A 151 5.72 -9.59 -1.41
N MET A 152 4.88 -10.05 -2.34
CA MET A 152 4.71 -11.48 -2.63
C MET A 152 4.91 -11.75 -4.13
N LEU A 153 5.81 -12.69 -4.44
CA LEU A 153 6.08 -13.17 -5.79
C LEU A 153 5.27 -14.45 -6.05
N VAL A 154 4.42 -14.43 -7.08
CA VAL A 154 3.47 -15.53 -7.36
C VAL A 154 3.69 -16.23 -8.70
N HIS A 155 4.05 -15.50 -9.76
CA HIS A 155 4.17 -16.04 -11.10
C HIS A 155 5.55 -15.75 -11.67
N GLY A 156 6.37 -16.78 -11.85
CA GLY A 156 7.70 -16.67 -12.41
C GLY A 156 8.49 -17.98 -12.30
N GLU A 157 9.64 -18.03 -12.96
CA GLU A 157 10.58 -19.15 -12.82
C GLU A 157 11.25 -19.10 -11.44
N ASN A 158 11.34 -20.25 -10.77
CA ASN A 158 11.83 -20.34 -9.39
C ASN A 158 13.18 -19.63 -9.17
N GLN A 159 14.16 -19.87 -10.05
CA GLN A 159 15.48 -19.25 -9.96
C GLN A 159 15.46 -17.74 -10.17
N LYS A 160 14.66 -17.24 -11.13
CA LYS A 160 14.53 -15.80 -11.39
C LYS A 160 13.77 -15.08 -10.28
N MET A 161 12.77 -15.73 -9.69
CA MET A 161 12.06 -15.21 -8.53
C MET A 161 12.96 -15.16 -7.29
N GLU A 162 13.83 -16.15 -7.08
CA GLU A 162 14.81 -16.12 -5.99
C GLU A 162 15.77 -14.93 -6.14
N PHE A 163 16.32 -14.75 -7.35
CA PHE A 163 17.18 -13.61 -7.66
C PHE A 163 16.48 -12.26 -7.42
N LEU A 164 15.21 -12.14 -7.85
CA LEU A 164 14.43 -10.92 -7.64
C LEU A 164 14.12 -10.68 -6.15
N LYS A 165 13.80 -11.74 -5.41
CA LYS A 165 13.56 -11.71 -3.97
C LYS A 165 14.78 -11.15 -3.23
N GLU A 166 15.95 -11.75 -3.43
CA GLU A 166 17.20 -11.31 -2.81
C GLU A 166 17.50 -9.84 -3.13
N LYS A 167 17.23 -9.42 -4.37
CA LYS A 167 17.44 -8.03 -4.79
C LYS A 167 16.51 -7.05 -4.07
N ILE A 168 15.23 -7.39 -3.92
CA ILE A 168 14.25 -6.55 -3.22
C ILE A 168 14.62 -6.45 -1.74
N GLU A 169 14.92 -7.58 -1.09
CA GLU A 169 15.31 -7.62 0.33
C GLU A 169 16.57 -6.80 0.59
N LYS A 170 17.59 -6.92 -0.28
CA LYS A 170 18.85 -6.20 -0.14
C LYS A 170 18.75 -4.70 -0.40
N GLU A 171 18.01 -4.28 -1.42
CA GLU A 171 17.92 -2.85 -1.79
C GLU A 171 16.87 -2.08 -0.99
N LEU A 172 15.77 -2.72 -0.60
CA LEU A 172 14.61 -2.04 -0.01
C LEU A 172 14.36 -2.44 1.45
N GLY A 173 15.01 -3.50 1.96
CA GLY A 173 14.84 -3.96 3.34
C GLY A 173 13.41 -4.45 3.64
N LEU A 174 12.65 -4.82 2.60
CA LEU A 174 11.26 -5.25 2.72
C LEU A 174 11.17 -6.78 2.84
N PRO A 175 10.21 -7.31 3.62
CA PRO A 175 9.93 -8.73 3.65
C PRO A 175 9.31 -9.18 2.31
N VAL A 176 9.92 -10.21 1.70
CA VAL A 176 9.47 -10.75 0.42
C VAL A 176 9.11 -12.22 0.54
N LEU A 177 7.89 -12.54 0.14
CA LEU A 177 7.31 -13.86 0.19
C LEU A 177 7.36 -14.49 -1.20
N LYS A 178 7.75 -15.77 -1.28
CA LYS A 178 7.79 -16.56 -2.52
C LYS A 178 7.22 -17.96 -2.24
N PRO A 179 5.89 -18.07 -2.02
CA PRO A 179 5.27 -19.35 -1.69
C PRO A 179 5.36 -20.34 -2.85
N ALA A 180 5.39 -21.63 -2.51
CA ALA A 180 5.17 -22.71 -3.46
C ALA A 180 3.70 -22.75 -3.90
N ASN A 181 3.43 -23.42 -5.04
CA ASN A 181 2.06 -23.61 -5.49
C ASN A 181 1.24 -24.39 -4.46
N GLY A 182 0.10 -23.82 -4.05
CA GLY A 182 -0.78 -24.41 -3.04
C GLY A 182 -0.39 -24.12 -1.59
N GLU A 183 0.66 -23.34 -1.36
CA GLU A 183 1.05 -22.89 -0.02
C GLU A 183 0.20 -21.70 0.44
N THR A 184 -0.24 -21.75 1.70
CA THR A 184 -0.96 -20.65 2.35
C THR A 184 0.03 -19.78 3.10
N VAL A 185 0.01 -18.48 2.86
CA VAL A 185 0.84 -17.50 3.56
C VAL A 185 -0.04 -16.62 4.43
N THR A 186 0.33 -16.47 5.70
CA THR A 186 -0.32 -15.53 6.63
C THR A 186 0.51 -14.27 6.70
N VAL A 187 -0.10 -13.12 6.40
CA VAL A 187 0.53 -11.81 6.55
C VAL A 187 -0.16 -11.09 7.69
N GLU A 188 0.59 -10.85 8.78
CA GLU A 188 0.09 -10.07 9.90
C GLU A 188 -0.07 -8.60 9.48
N THR A 189 -1.26 -8.06 9.70
CA THR A 189 -1.54 -6.65 9.43
C THR A 189 -1.75 -5.95 10.77
N GLN A 190 -1.04 -4.85 10.98
CA GLN A 190 -1.39 -3.94 12.05
C GLN A 190 -2.67 -3.21 11.64
N ILE A 191 -3.79 -3.68 12.17
CA ILE A 191 -5.06 -2.97 12.06
C ILE A 191 -4.97 -1.78 13.01
N GLY A 192 -4.58 -0.63 12.49
CA GLY A 192 -4.83 0.63 13.17
C GLY A 192 -6.34 0.84 13.21
N VAL A 193 -6.89 1.07 14.39
CA VAL A 193 -8.27 1.54 14.51
C VAL A 193 -8.20 3.05 14.57
N ASP A 194 -8.57 3.69 13.47
CA ASP A 194 -8.73 5.14 13.44
C ASP A 194 -9.96 5.51 14.26
N MET A 195 -9.75 6.18 15.40
CA MET A 195 -10.81 6.67 16.26
C MET A 195 -10.78 8.20 16.27
N ASN A 196 -11.95 8.82 16.13
CA ASN A 196 -12.08 10.25 16.32
C ASN A 196 -12.00 10.55 17.83
N MET A 197 -11.12 11.48 18.19
CA MET A 197 -10.98 11.99 19.54
C MET A 197 -11.86 13.23 19.72
N PRO A 198 -12.77 13.26 20.70
CA PRO A 198 -13.45 14.48 21.10
C PRO A 198 -12.46 15.55 21.56
N ALA A 199 -12.72 16.82 21.23
CA ALA A 199 -11.81 17.94 21.52
C ALA A 199 -11.67 18.21 23.03
N ASP A 200 -12.76 18.04 23.78
CA ASP A 200 -12.81 18.22 25.24
C ASP A 200 -11.86 17.26 25.99
N VAL A 201 -11.74 16.01 25.52
CA VAL A 201 -10.82 15.04 26.11
C VAL A 201 -9.36 15.42 25.82
N LEU A 202 -9.09 15.95 24.63
CA LEU A 202 -7.75 16.43 24.27
C LEU A 202 -7.35 17.67 25.08
N ASP A 203 -8.25 18.64 25.22
CA ASP A 203 -8.01 19.86 25.99
C ASP A 203 -7.74 19.55 27.47
N LYS A 204 -8.51 18.63 28.08
CA LYS A 204 -8.26 18.15 29.44
C LYS A 204 -6.90 17.48 29.59
N ALA A 205 -6.48 16.65 28.63
CA ALA A 205 -5.17 16.00 28.66
C ALA A 205 -4.03 17.03 28.61
N ILE A 206 -4.15 18.06 27.77
CA ILE A 206 -3.17 19.15 27.68
C ILE A 206 -3.08 19.92 29.01
N MET A 207 -4.21 20.20 29.66
CA MET A 207 -4.24 20.94 30.93
C MET A 207 -3.65 20.15 32.13
N LYS A 208 -3.64 18.81 32.07
CA LYS A 208 -3.05 17.97 33.12
C LYS A 208 -1.52 17.98 33.10
N GLU A 209 -0.90 18.29 31.96
CA GLU A 209 0.54 18.17 31.75
C GLU A 209 1.34 19.25 32.51
N ILE A 210 2.10 18.85 33.54
CA ILE A 210 2.95 19.75 34.37
C ILE A 210 4.26 20.12 33.62
N SER A 211 4.69 19.29 32.66
CA SER A 211 5.97 19.42 31.96
C SER A 211 5.85 18.89 30.53
N ALA A 212 6.44 19.59 29.55
CA ALA A 212 6.48 19.21 28.13
C ALA A 212 7.39 17.99 27.85
N ASN A 213 7.25 16.93 28.63
CA ASN A 213 8.09 15.75 28.57
C ASN A 213 7.40 14.68 27.71
N LYS A 214 7.83 14.56 26.45
CA LYS A 214 7.25 13.70 25.38
C LYS A 214 7.06 12.20 25.71
N ARG A 215 7.40 11.73 26.91
CA ARG A 215 7.38 10.31 27.29
C ARG A 215 6.08 9.83 27.94
N LYS A 216 5.25 10.74 28.46
CA LYS A 216 3.93 10.40 29.04
C LYS A 216 2.89 11.33 28.43
N CYS A 217 1.92 10.77 27.72
CA CYS A 217 0.70 11.48 27.33
C CYS A 217 -0.35 11.17 28.40
N PRO A 218 -0.78 12.14 29.23
CA PRO A 218 -1.83 11.94 30.24
C PRO A 218 -3.22 11.93 29.57
N LEU A 219 -3.43 11.01 28.63
CA LEU A 219 -4.69 10.86 27.91
C LEU A 219 -5.60 9.89 28.67
N ASP A 220 -6.61 10.44 29.32
CA ASP A 220 -7.64 9.66 30.00
C ASP A 220 -8.92 9.70 29.16
N ALA A 221 -9.26 8.58 28.50
CA ALA A 221 -10.43 8.49 27.66
C ALA A 221 -11.11 7.12 27.78
N CYS A 222 -12.43 7.07 27.61
CA CYS A 222 -13.16 5.82 27.56
C CYS A 222 -13.44 5.43 26.10
N VAL A 223 -13.14 4.19 25.75
CA VAL A 223 -13.53 3.61 24.45
C VAL A 223 -14.79 2.80 24.66
N ILE A 224 -15.88 3.19 24.00
CA ILE A 224 -17.12 2.43 23.97
C ILE A 224 -17.27 1.76 22.61
N MET A 225 -17.59 0.47 22.63
CA MET A 225 -18.00 -0.27 21.44
C MET A 225 -19.51 -0.46 21.46
N ASP A 226 -20.21 0.13 20.49
CA ASP A 226 -21.64 -0.10 20.29
C ASP A 226 -21.91 -1.55 19.84
N LYS A 227 -23.16 -2.01 19.99
CA LYS A 227 -23.65 -3.32 19.50
C LYS A 227 -23.39 -3.53 18.01
N SER A 228 -23.25 -2.44 17.25
CA SER A 228 -22.89 -2.42 15.84
C SER A 228 -21.38 -2.59 15.58
N ARG A 229 -20.56 -2.87 16.62
CA ARG A 229 -19.08 -2.92 16.58
C ARG A 229 -18.40 -1.62 16.17
N LYS A 230 -19.11 -0.49 16.21
CA LYS A 230 -18.53 0.82 16.02
C LYS A 230 -17.88 1.25 17.32
N MET A 231 -16.59 1.60 17.27
CA MET A 231 -15.87 2.15 18.42
C MET A 231 -15.93 3.68 18.37
N GLU A 232 -16.19 4.27 19.54
CA GLU A 232 -16.23 5.71 19.76
C GLU A 232 -15.43 6.02 21.03
N VAL A 233 -14.62 7.07 20.98
CA VAL A 233 -13.92 7.61 22.15
C VAL A 233 -14.83 8.68 22.75
N ILE A 234 -15.10 8.60 24.04
CA ILE A 234 -15.92 9.57 24.77
C ILE A 234 -15.25 9.95 26.10
N SER A 235 -15.72 11.05 26.70
CA SER A 235 -15.28 11.48 28.02
C SER A 235 -15.76 10.54 29.13
N MET A 236 -15.11 10.55 30.29
CA MET A 236 -15.53 9.76 31.45
C MET A 236 -16.91 10.19 31.97
N GLU A 237 -17.24 11.49 31.87
CA GLU A 237 -18.55 12.01 32.27
C GLU A 237 -19.66 11.52 31.35
N GLU A 238 -19.42 11.52 30.04
CA GLU A 238 -20.38 10.98 29.07
C GLU A 238 -20.54 9.47 29.22
N ALA A 239 -19.44 8.74 29.48
CA ALA A 239 -19.47 7.32 29.77
C ALA A 239 -20.31 7.00 31.01
N ALA A 240 -20.11 7.73 32.10
CA ALA A 240 -20.87 7.58 33.33
C ALA A 240 -22.36 7.87 33.10
N GLY A 241 -22.69 8.93 32.35
CA GLY A 241 -24.05 9.26 31.93
C GLY A 241 -24.72 8.16 31.11
N ARG A 242 -24.03 7.59 30.12
CA ARG A 242 -24.54 6.46 29.30
C ARG A 242 -24.71 5.18 30.12
N MET A 243 -23.89 4.96 31.14
CA MET A 243 -23.97 3.80 32.03
C MET A 243 -24.98 3.96 33.17
N GLY A 244 -25.55 5.16 33.36
CA GLY A 244 -26.45 5.46 34.47
C GLY A 244 -25.75 5.44 35.83
N THR A 245 -24.44 5.65 35.85
CA THR A 245 -23.61 5.70 37.06
C THR A 245 -23.10 7.13 37.28
N SER A 246 -22.90 7.51 38.53
CA SER A 246 -22.19 8.76 38.86
C SER A 246 -20.69 8.50 38.95
N LEU A 247 -19.88 9.44 38.48
CA LEU A 247 -18.45 9.45 38.77
C LEU A 247 -18.23 9.58 40.29
N HIS A 248 -17.31 8.78 40.81
CA HIS A 248 -16.86 8.90 42.19
C HIS A 248 -15.57 9.71 42.18
N SER A 249 -15.60 10.93 42.73
CA SER A 249 -14.42 11.79 42.87
C SER A 249 -13.84 11.64 44.28
N ILE A 250 -12.52 11.50 44.39
CA ILE A 250 -11.82 11.45 45.67
C ILE A 250 -11.09 12.76 45.86
N THR A 251 -11.56 13.55 46.82
CA THR A 251 -10.89 14.80 47.21
C THR A 251 -9.90 14.52 48.34
N PHE A 252 -8.65 14.85 48.10
CA PHE A 252 -7.59 14.86 49.10
C PHE A 252 -7.49 16.25 49.73
N GLY A 253 -7.02 16.31 50.97
CA GLY A 253 -6.84 17.56 51.69
C GLY A 253 -5.61 17.53 52.57
N ASP A 254 -4.88 18.64 52.61
CA ASP A 254 -3.76 18.85 53.52
C ASP A 254 -3.80 20.26 54.14
N PHE A 255 -3.21 20.39 55.32
CA PHE A 255 -3.15 21.64 56.07
C PHE A 255 -1.75 22.21 56.04
N VAL A 256 -1.60 23.36 55.40
CA VAL A 256 -0.32 24.07 55.28
C VAL A 256 -0.29 25.25 56.24
N ARG A 257 0.76 25.35 57.06
CA ARG A 257 1.02 26.53 57.88
C ARG A 257 1.75 27.59 57.06
N VAL A 258 1.31 28.83 57.17
CA VAL A 258 1.85 29.97 56.41
C VAL A 258 2.14 31.13 57.35
N ASP A 259 3.27 31.80 57.16
CA ASP A 259 3.72 32.89 58.02
C ASP A 259 2.89 34.17 57.84
N HIS A 260 2.48 34.46 56.60
CA HIS A 260 1.61 35.60 56.28
C HIS A 260 0.51 35.19 55.29
N MET A 261 -0.75 35.40 55.67
CA MET A 261 -1.91 34.96 54.91
C MET A 261 -2.38 36.08 53.97
N ASP A 262 -1.84 36.07 52.75
CA ASP A 262 -2.22 36.99 51.67
C ASP A 262 -2.59 36.21 50.39
N PHE A 263 -3.89 36.05 50.18
CA PHE A 263 -4.42 35.34 49.01
C PHE A 263 -4.10 36.04 47.68
N LYS A 264 -3.89 37.37 47.66
CA LYS A 264 -3.53 38.07 46.42
C LYS A 264 -2.10 37.73 46.00
N LYS A 265 -1.18 37.72 46.97
CA LYS A 265 0.23 37.34 46.72
C LYS A 265 0.38 35.86 46.37
N MET A 266 -0.47 34.99 46.92
CA MET A 266 -0.54 33.58 46.51
C MET A 266 -1.09 33.44 45.09
N ALA A 267 -2.17 34.17 44.75
CA ALA A 267 -2.75 34.18 43.42
C ALA A 267 -1.76 34.65 42.34
N GLU A 268 -0.97 35.70 42.60
CA GLU A 268 0.05 36.21 41.67
C GLU A 268 1.10 35.15 41.30
N ARG A 269 1.46 34.27 42.24
CA ARG A 269 2.42 33.19 41.99
C ARG A 269 1.80 32.02 41.23
N LEU A 270 0.57 31.66 41.60
CA LEU A 270 -0.16 30.55 41.01
C LEU A 270 -0.75 30.86 39.63
N ILE A 271 -0.96 32.14 39.29
CA ILE A 271 -1.40 32.60 37.95
C ILE A 271 -0.47 32.13 36.82
N LYS A 272 0.82 31.90 37.12
CA LYS A 272 1.76 31.36 36.14
C LYS A 272 1.41 29.93 35.71
N HIS A 273 0.73 29.19 36.59
CA HIS A 273 0.36 27.79 36.40
C HIS A 273 -1.10 27.64 35.96
N ASP A 274 -1.99 28.52 36.41
CA ASP A 274 -3.38 28.59 35.98
C ASP A 274 -3.80 30.04 35.67
N PRO A 275 -3.87 30.42 34.38
CA PRO A 275 -4.29 31.75 33.97
C PRO A 275 -5.75 32.09 34.33
N ASP A 276 -6.61 31.08 34.50
CA ASP A 276 -8.05 31.25 34.74
C ASP A 276 -8.42 31.16 36.24
N LEU A 277 -7.42 31.26 37.12
CA LEU A 277 -7.57 31.23 38.58
C LEU A 277 -8.60 32.25 39.08
N GLN A 278 -9.50 31.80 39.96
CA GLN A 278 -10.52 32.65 40.57
C GLN A 278 -10.21 32.95 42.04
N ILE A 279 -10.22 34.23 42.38
CA ILE A 279 -10.08 34.71 43.77
C ILE A 279 -11.48 34.87 44.37
N LYS A 280 -11.76 34.13 45.44
CA LYS A 280 -12.99 34.24 46.24
C LYS A 280 -12.69 34.95 47.57
N ASP A 281 -13.74 35.42 48.25
CA ASP A 281 -13.59 36.17 49.51
C ASP A 281 -12.86 35.36 50.61
N ASP A 282 -13.03 34.03 50.60
CA ASP A 282 -12.49 33.11 51.61
C ASP A 282 -11.41 32.15 51.08
N GLY A 283 -10.91 32.33 49.84
CA GLY A 283 -9.95 31.41 49.24
C GLY A 283 -9.61 31.63 47.76
N LEU A 284 -8.88 30.67 47.19
CA LEU A 284 -8.50 30.60 45.78
C LEU A 284 -9.04 29.31 45.17
N GLU A 285 -9.47 29.39 43.91
CA GLU A 285 -9.91 28.26 43.12
C GLU A 285 -9.07 28.17 41.85
N LEU A 286 -8.45 27.01 41.64
CA LEU A 286 -7.65 26.72 40.46
C LEU A 286 -8.29 25.59 39.65
N PHE A 287 -8.00 25.58 38.35
CA PHE A 287 -8.39 24.57 37.38
C PHE A 287 -9.90 24.29 37.41
N ASN A 288 -10.73 25.34 37.38
CA ASN A 288 -12.19 25.25 37.42
C ASN A 288 -12.77 24.48 38.63
N GLY A 289 -12.11 24.54 39.80
CA GLY A 289 -12.62 23.93 41.03
C GLY A 289 -11.97 22.61 41.41
N GLU A 290 -11.03 22.11 40.61
CA GLU A 290 -10.29 20.88 40.90
C GLU A 290 -9.29 21.05 42.06
N VAL A 291 -8.84 22.29 42.33
CA VAL A 291 -8.02 22.64 43.50
C VAL A 291 -8.60 23.85 44.21
N LEU A 292 -8.80 23.73 45.51
CA LEU A 292 -9.35 24.76 46.38
C LEU A 292 -8.37 25.07 47.51
N ILE A 293 -8.06 26.35 47.69
CA ILE A 293 -7.21 26.85 48.77
C ILE A 293 -8.08 27.72 49.66
N MET A 294 -8.37 27.27 50.88
CA MET A 294 -9.30 27.95 51.78
C MET A 294 -8.63 28.31 53.11
N LYS A 295 -9.13 29.36 53.75
CA LYS A 295 -8.71 29.70 55.11
C LYS A 295 -9.24 28.70 56.14
N HIS A 296 -8.39 28.24 57.05
CA HIS A 296 -8.84 27.40 58.15
C HIS A 296 -9.77 28.19 59.11
N LYS A 297 -10.89 27.59 59.51
CA LYS A 297 -11.94 28.27 60.29
C LYS A 297 -11.49 28.73 61.68
N GLU A 298 -10.52 28.05 62.30
CA GLU A 298 -10.12 28.29 63.71
C GLU A 298 -8.70 28.85 63.88
N GLU A 299 -7.79 28.62 62.93
CA GLU A 299 -6.37 29.00 63.07
C GLU A 299 -5.98 30.02 62.00
N LYS A 300 -5.59 31.23 62.42
CA LYS A 300 -5.29 32.34 61.51
C LYS A 300 -4.05 32.15 60.62
N ASN A 301 -3.21 31.15 60.89
CA ASN A 301 -1.97 30.87 60.15
C ASN A 301 -1.99 29.51 59.43
N LYS A 302 -3.18 28.92 59.23
CA LYS A 302 -3.36 27.67 58.49
C LYS A 302 -4.24 27.87 57.25
N VAL A 303 -3.82 27.25 56.17
CA VAL A 303 -4.53 27.17 54.90
C VAL A 303 -4.85 25.69 54.65
N GLU A 304 -6.09 25.42 54.28
CA GLU A 304 -6.56 24.12 53.85
C GLU A 304 -6.45 24.07 52.33
N VAL A 305 -5.68 23.12 51.81
CA VAL A 305 -5.55 22.88 50.36
C VAL A 305 -6.27 21.58 50.06
N LEU A 306 -7.33 21.65 49.26
CA LEU A 306 -8.09 20.51 48.77
C LEU A 306 -7.80 20.32 47.28
N TRP A 307 -7.63 19.09 46.83
CA TRP A 307 -7.44 18.78 45.41
C TRP A 307 -8.10 17.45 45.05
N ASP A 308 -8.52 17.31 43.80
CA ASP A 308 -9.06 16.05 43.27
C ASP A 308 -7.95 15.06 42.88
N GLU A 309 -8.29 13.77 42.78
CA GLU A 309 -7.36 12.67 42.47
C GLU A 309 -6.55 12.90 41.19
N TYR A 310 -7.14 13.56 40.19
CA TYR A 310 -6.51 13.85 38.91
C TYR A 310 -5.41 14.93 39.00
N ARG A 311 -5.32 15.65 40.13
CA ARG A 311 -4.38 16.76 40.37
C ARG A 311 -3.41 16.48 41.51
N GLU A 312 -3.23 15.21 41.90
CA GLU A 312 -2.29 14.84 42.95
C GLU A 312 -0.85 15.30 42.65
N GLU A 313 -0.36 15.18 41.42
CA GLU A 313 0.98 15.67 41.05
C GLU A 313 1.10 17.20 41.17
N TRP A 314 0.01 17.94 40.93
CA TRP A 314 -0.03 19.40 41.08
C TRP A 314 -0.04 19.84 42.54
N SER A 315 -0.62 19.03 43.44
CA SER A 315 -0.71 19.35 44.88
C SER A 315 0.64 19.66 45.50
N GLN A 316 1.68 18.89 45.18
CA GLN A 316 3.02 19.08 45.74
C GLN A 316 3.61 20.44 45.33
N LEU A 317 3.48 20.78 44.05
CA LEU A 317 3.95 22.05 43.51
C LEU A 317 3.19 23.25 44.10
N ILE A 318 1.87 23.13 44.25
CA ILE A 318 1.04 24.16 44.87
C ILE A 318 1.41 24.35 46.34
N ILE A 319 1.61 23.26 47.09
CA ILE A 319 2.02 23.30 48.49
C ILE A 319 3.41 23.95 48.65
N GLU A 320 4.35 23.68 47.74
CA GLU A 320 5.67 24.34 47.73
C GLU A 320 5.55 25.85 47.49
N GLU A 321 4.73 26.27 46.51
CA GLU A 321 4.57 27.68 46.17
C GLU A 321 3.82 28.49 47.25
N ILE A 322 2.92 27.83 48.00
CA ILE A 322 2.23 28.42 49.16
C ILE A 322 3.20 28.61 50.35
N LYS A 323 4.17 27.71 50.52
CA LYS A 323 5.17 27.77 51.61
C LYS A 323 6.29 28.78 51.35
N ALA A 324 6.56 29.11 50.09
CA ALA A 324 7.58 30.08 49.69
C ALA A 324 7.18 31.53 50.04
#